data_AF-A0A372MG61-F1
#
_entry.id   AF-A0A372MG61-F1
#
_cell.length_a   1.000
_cell.length_b   1.000
_cell.length_c   1.000
_cell.angle_alpha   90.00
_cell.angle_beta   90.00
_cell.angle_gamma   90.00
#
_symmetry.space_group_name_H-M   'P 1'
#
loop_
_entity.id
_entity.type
_entity.pdbx_description
1 polymer ?
#
loop_
_entity_poly.entity_id
_entity_poly.type
_entity_poly.pdbx_seq_one_letter_code
_entity_poly.pdbx_strand_id
1 'polypeptide(L)'
;MKLPAWLKALFKKETYLKEDGSLDVRKLLLRTFLLMLFIFGMYFIGLRYYRLAGWDQNVVVQQFIENFGVHGVAIYVFIVDLFVLPLSVDLMWPFVMEWHPALAILVMGASSVAGAFCAYLFGRLVGLMPIFRKWVLKQSGTHTEQIITKYGIWAIVISGLTPLPFSTICTVAGILELKAHHFLLASLIRFPRMAIYYLIFTGLINIG
;
A
#
# COMPACT_ATOMS: atom_id res chain seq x y z
N MET A 1 14.14 11.13 27.49
CA MET A 1 13.00 10.39 28.06
C MET A 1 13.06 8.93 27.61
N LYS A 2 13.04 7.96 28.53
CA LYS A 2 13.03 6.53 28.18
C LYS A 2 11.60 6.15 27.74
N LEU A 3 11.43 5.76 26.48
CA LEU A 3 10.15 5.26 25.97
C LEU A 3 9.65 4.08 26.81
N PRO A 4 8.37 4.07 27.24
CA PRO A 4 7.81 3.02 28.08
C PRO A 4 7.80 1.67 27.34
N ALA A 5 7.92 0.57 28.10
CA ALA A 5 8.16 -0.78 27.56
C ALA A 5 7.11 -1.24 26.54
N TRP A 6 5.85 -0.85 26.73
CA TRP A 6 4.75 -1.14 25.80
C TRP A 6 4.90 -0.44 24.45
N LEU A 7 5.46 0.78 24.44
CA LEU A 7 5.75 1.54 23.22
C LEU A 7 6.94 0.94 22.47
N LYS A 8 7.96 0.45 23.19
CA LYS A 8 9.08 -0.27 22.57
C LYS A 8 8.66 -1.61 21.95
N ALA A 9 7.67 -2.29 22.53
CA ALA A 9 7.13 -3.53 21.98
C ALA A 9 6.39 -3.31 20.65
N LEU A 10 5.73 -2.16 20.48
CA LEU A 10 5.07 -1.76 19.23
C LEU A 10 6.04 -1.52 18.07
N PHE A 11 7.26 -1.06 18.35
CA PHE A 11 8.30 -0.78 17.34
C PHE A 11 9.36 -1.89 17.20
N LYS A 12 9.24 -2.98 17.95
CA LYS A 12 10.14 -4.13 17.81
C LYS A 12 9.81 -4.84 16.49
N LYS A 13 10.81 -5.08 15.62
CA LYS A 13 10.70 -5.96 14.43
C LYS A 13 10.32 -7.37 14.91
N GLU A 14 9.05 -7.61 15.21
CA GLU A 14 8.56 -8.94 15.55
C GLU A 14 8.25 -9.71 14.27
N THR A 15 8.88 -10.86 14.16
CA THR A 15 8.71 -11.82 13.08
C THR A 15 7.24 -12.24 12.96
N TYR A 16 6.63 -12.07 11.78
CA TYR A 16 5.27 -12.59 11.48
C TYR A 16 5.30 -14.06 11.04
N LEU A 17 6.48 -14.69 11.05
CA LEU A 17 6.65 -16.13 10.89
C LEU A 17 6.68 -16.78 12.26
N LYS A 18 5.94 -17.89 12.37
CA LYS A 18 6.11 -18.85 13.44
C LYS A 18 7.46 -19.58 13.27
N GLU A 19 7.91 -20.26 14.32
CA GLU A 19 9.16 -21.03 14.33
C GLU A 19 9.22 -22.13 13.25
N ASP A 20 8.08 -22.53 12.70
CA ASP A 20 7.92 -23.48 11.58
C ASP A 20 8.00 -22.83 10.18
N GLY A 21 8.23 -21.52 10.10
CA GLY A 21 8.25 -20.76 8.85
C GLY A 21 6.87 -20.57 8.19
N SER A 22 5.77 -20.88 8.89
CA SER A 22 4.41 -20.53 8.47
C SER A 22 4.09 -19.09 8.85
N LEU A 23 3.33 -18.40 8.00
CA LEU A 23 2.83 -17.06 8.31
C LEU A 23 1.84 -17.17 9.47
N ASP A 24 2.03 -16.38 10.52
CA ASP A 24 1.08 -16.29 11.63
C ASP A 24 -0.13 -15.46 11.23
N VAL A 25 -1.00 -16.06 10.41
CA VAL A 25 -2.09 -15.38 9.69
C VAL A 25 -3.01 -14.62 10.65
N ARG A 26 -3.26 -15.16 11.86
CA ARG A 26 -4.08 -14.48 12.88
C ARG A 26 -3.43 -13.19 13.40
N LYS A 27 -2.14 -13.24 13.74
CA LYS A 27 -1.39 -12.08 14.24
C LYS A 27 -1.21 -11.03 13.14
N LEU A 28 -0.98 -11.48 11.91
CA LEU A 28 -0.90 -10.64 10.71
C LEU A 28 -2.23 -9.94 10.45
N LEU A 29 -3.34 -10.68 10.38
CA LEU A 29 -4.67 -10.14 10.14
C LEU A 29 -5.12 -9.19 11.24
N LEU A 30 -4.87 -9.51 12.52
CA LEU A 30 -5.26 -8.65 13.63
C LEU A 30 -4.49 -7.32 13.62
N ARG A 31 -3.16 -7.35 13.43
CA ARG A 31 -2.36 -6.11 13.35
C ARG A 31 -2.71 -5.30 12.10
N THR A 32 -2.91 -5.96 10.98
CA THR A 32 -3.43 -5.38 9.73
C THR A 32 -4.76 -4.67 9.96
N PHE A 33 -5.70 -5.35 10.61
CA PHE A 33 -7.03 -4.82 10.89
C PHE A 33 -6.99 -3.66 11.89
N LEU A 34 -6.12 -3.72 12.91
CA LEU A 34 -5.92 -2.63 13.87
C LEU A 34 -5.27 -1.40 13.21
N LEU A 35 -4.23 -1.59 12.39
CA LEU A 35 -3.63 -0.52 11.61
C LEU A 35 -4.63 0.09 10.63
N MET A 36 -5.45 -0.74 9.99
CA MET A 36 -6.54 -0.31 9.13
C MET A 36 -7.50 0.57 9.95
N LEU A 37 -8.04 0.07 11.05
CA LEU A 37 -8.97 0.82 11.89
C LEU A 37 -8.37 2.13 12.43
N PHE A 38 -7.07 2.13 12.75
CA PHE A 38 -6.35 3.33 13.16
C PHE A 38 -6.22 4.37 12.04
N ILE A 39 -5.78 3.96 10.84
CA ILE A 39 -5.69 4.83 9.66
C ILE A 39 -7.07 5.38 9.28
N PHE A 40 -8.09 4.50 9.25
CA PHE A 40 -9.48 4.88 8.99
C PHE A 40 -10.04 5.82 10.07
N GLY A 41 -9.67 5.65 11.34
CA GLY A 41 -10.05 6.53 12.44
C GLY A 41 -9.43 7.93 12.30
N MET A 42 -8.12 8.00 12.08
CA MET A 42 -7.42 9.27 11.80
C MET A 42 -8.02 9.99 10.60
N TYR A 43 -8.32 9.23 9.54
CA TYR A 43 -8.96 9.71 8.33
C TYR A 43 -10.34 10.33 8.60
N PHE A 44 -11.20 9.61 9.32
CA PHE A 44 -12.54 10.07 9.67
C PHE A 44 -12.48 11.36 10.48
N ILE A 45 -11.57 11.45 11.45
CA ILE A 45 -11.33 12.66 12.24
C ILE A 45 -10.85 13.81 11.35
N GLY A 46 -9.91 13.54 10.43
CA GLY A 46 -9.40 14.52 9.48
C GLY A 46 -10.48 15.10 8.56
N LEU A 47 -11.35 14.25 8.01
CA LEU A 47 -12.49 14.69 7.20
C LEU A 47 -13.50 15.52 7.98
N ARG A 48 -13.80 15.10 9.22
CA ARG A 48 -14.70 15.87 10.10
C ARG A 48 -14.10 17.25 10.39
N TYR A 49 -12.80 17.34 10.67
CA TYR A 49 -12.12 18.61 10.86
C TYR A 49 -12.12 19.47 9.58
N TYR A 50 -11.82 18.87 8.43
CA TYR A 50 -11.83 19.56 7.12
C TYR A 50 -13.19 20.19 6.81
N ARG A 51 -14.29 19.45 7.01
CA ARG A 51 -15.66 19.96 6.84
C ARG A 51 -16.00 21.04 7.86
N LEU A 52 -15.65 20.83 9.14
CA LEU A 52 -15.93 21.81 10.21
C LEU A 52 -15.13 23.11 10.04
N ALA A 53 -13.92 23.05 9.49
CA ALA A 53 -13.09 24.21 9.21
C ALA A 53 -13.57 25.02 7.99
N GLY A 54 -14.59 24.55 7.25
CA GLY A 54 -15.13 25.23 6.08
C GLY A 54 -14.19 25.23 4.87
N TRP A 55 -13.17 24.37 4.86
CA TRP A 55 -12.15 24.35 3.79
C TRP A 55 -12.70 23.86 2.45
N ASP A 56 -13.84 23.17 2.47
CA ASP A 56 -14.64 22.81 1.30
C ASP A 56 -14.99 24.02 0.42
N GLN A 57 -15.25 25.18 1.03
CA GLN A 57 -15.66 26.39 0.31
C GLN A 57 -14.49 27.27 -0.16
N ASN A 58 -13.24 26.88 0.11
CA ASN A 58 -12.08 27.67 -0.29
C ASN A 58 -11.79 27.50 -1.79
N VAL A 59 -11.93 28.60 -2.54
CA VAL A 59 -11.71 28.65 -4.00
C VAL A 59 -10.32 28.14 -4.41
N VAL A 60 -9.28 28.45 -3.62
CA VAL A 60 -7.90 27.99 -3.87
C VAL A 60 -7.77 26.47 -3.71
N VAL A 61 -8.49 25.89 -2.75
CA VAL A 61 -8.49 24.44 -2.52
C VAL A 61 -9.26 23.73 -3.62
N GLN A 62 -10.39 24.28 -4.06
CA GLN A 62 -11.16 23.72 -5.18
C GLN A 62 -10.38 23.80 -6.50
N GLN A 63 -9.76 24.93 -6.81
CA GLN A 63 -8.88 25.06 -7.98
C GLN A 63 -7.67 24.11 -7.91
N PHE A 64 -7.13 23.88 -6.71
CA PHE A 64 -6.07 22.88 -6.55
C PHE A 64 -6.59 21.46 -6.81
N ILE A 65 -7.76 21.10 -6.28
CA ILE A 65 -8.39 19.78 -6.48
C ILE A 65 -8.77 19.56 -7.95
N GLU A 66 -9.29 20.58 -8.65
CA GLU A 66 -9.63 20.48 -10.08
C GLU A 66 -8.38 20.34 -10.95
N ASN A 67 -7.32 21.11 -10.67
CA ASN A 67 -6.08 21.08 -11.45
C ASN A 67 -5.20 19.84 -11.14
N PHE A 68 -5.10 19.43 -9.88
CA PHE A 68 -4.42 18.18 -9.52
C PHE A 68 -5.26 16.99 -9.96
N GLY A 69 -6.56 16.99 -9.65
CA GLY A 69 -7.58 16.06 -10.16
C GLY A 69 -7.10 14.63 -10.37
N VAL A 70 -7.39 14.11 -11.58
CA VAL A 70 -7.06 12.74 -12.00
C VAL A 70 -5.57 12.48 -12.05
N HIS A 71 -4.78 13.45 -12.53
CA HIS A 71 -3.34 13.29 -12.74
C HIS A 71 -2.57 13.24 -11.42
N GLY A 72 -2.96 14.05 -10.44
CA GLY A 72 -2.38 14.12 -9.11
C GLY A 72 -2.56 12.83 -8.34
N VAL A 73 -3.78 12.28 -8.37
CA VAL A 73 -4.05 10.96 -7.77
C VAL A 73 -3.24 9.88 -8.47
N ALA A 74 -3.19 9.88 -9.80
CA ALA A 74 -2.41 8.92 -10.56
C ALA A 74 -0.92 8.97 -10.20
N ILE A 75 -0.33 10.16 -10.20
CA ILE A 75 1.09 10.38 -9.87
C ILE A 75 1.39 9.99 -8.42
N TYR A 76 0.53 10.38 -7.47
CA TYR A 76 0.71 10.01 -6.07
C TYR A 76 0.71 8.49 -5.91
N VAL A 77 -0.31 7.81 -6.44
CA VAL A 77 -0.44 6.35 -6.34
C VAL A 77 0.75 5.65 -7.01
N PHE A 78 1.15 6.13 -8.18
CA PHE A 78 2.32 5.63 -8.90
C PHE A 78 3.61 5.76 -8.07
N ILE A 79 3.89 6.94 -7.50
CA ILE A 79 5.09 7.21 -6.69
C ILE A 79 5.09 6.35 -5.43
N VAL A 80 3.95 6.24 -4.75
CA VAL A 80 3.81 5.47 -3.50
C VAL A 80 4.04 3.98 -3.73
N ASP A 81 3.57 3.42 -4.84
CA ASP A 81 3.79 2.01 -5.15
C ASP A 81 5.13 1.75 -5.87
N LEU A 82 5.73 2.77 -6.48
CA LEU A 82 7.09 2.71 -7.06
C LEU A 82 8.17 2.64 -5.98
N PHE A 83 8.04 3.48 -4.95
CA PHE A 83 9.05 3.61 -3.90
C PHE A 83 8.61 2.93 -2.60
N VAL A 84 9.58 2.49 -1.80
CA VAL A 84 9.32 1.97 -0.45
C VAL A 84 9.12 3.16 0.51
N LEU A 85 7.95 3.80 0.41
CA LEU A 85 7.57 4.94 1.26
C LEU A 85 6.64 4.47 2.38
N PRO A 86 6.67 5.11 3.57
CA PRO A 86 5.72 4.86 4.66
C PRO A 86 4.36 5.54 4.38
N LEU A 87 3.99 5.69 3.11
CA LEU A 87 2.75 6.30 2.64
C LEU A 87 1.85 5.20 2.08
N SER A 88 0.54 5.39 2.26
CA SER A 88 -0.44 4.49 1.68
C SER A 88 -1.17 5.16 0.52
N VAL A 89 -1.52 4.35 -0.48
CA VAL A 89 -2.47 4.72 -1.55
C VAL A 89 -3.84 5.08 -1.01
N ASP A 90 -4.17 4.62 0.20
CA ASP A 90 -5.45 4.87 0.87
C ASP A 90 -5.64 6.35 1.25
N LEU A 91 -4.58 7.16 1.25
CA LEU A 91 -4.69 8.60 1.47
C LEU A 91 -5.41 9.34 0.33
N MET A 92 -5.53 8.74 -0.85
CA MET A 92 -6.18 9.38 -2.00
C MET A 92 -7.70 9.20 -2.02
N TRP A 93 -8.27 8.35 -1.17
CA TRP A 93 -9.70 8.08 -1.12
C TRP A 93 -10.59 9.35 -1.06
N PRO A 94 -10.32 10.41 -0.28
CA PRO A 94 -11.17 11.61 -0.23
C PRO A 94 -11.33 12.28 -1.60
N PHE A 95 -10.24 12.28 -2.37
CA PHE A 95 -10.15 13.03 -3.62
C PHE A 95 -10.84 12.31 -4.78
N VAL A 96 -11.14 11.02 -4.61
CA VAL A 96 -11.79 10.18 -5.64
C VAL A 96 -13.21 9.77 -5.27
N MET A 97 -13.72 10.12 -4.09
CA MET A 97 -15.09 9.75 -3.66
C MET A 97 -16.17 10.38 -4.54
N GLU A 98 -15.93 11.59 -5.05
CA GLU A 98 -16.87 12.30 -5.92
C GLU A 98 -16.77 11.84 -7.38
N TRP A 99 -15.78 11.01 -7.72
CA TRP A 99 -15.60 10.53 -9.08
C TRP A 99 -16.51 9.36 -9.39
N HIS A 100 -16.75 9.11 -10.67
CA HIS A 100 -17.42 7.90 -11.11
C HIS A 100 -16.62 6.66 -10.63
N PRO A 101 -17.26 5.64 -10.01
CA PRO A 101 -16.58 4.50 -9.41
C PRO A 101 -15.58 3.82 -10.36
N ALA A 102 -15.99 3.62 -11.61
CA ALA A 102 -15.14 3.02 -12.64
C ALA A 102 -13.86 3.85 -12.91
N LEU A 103 -13.95 5.18 -12.88
CA LEU A 103 -12.82 6.07 -13.11
C LEU A 103 -11.84 6.00 -11.93
N ALA A 104 -12.34 6.07 -10.69
CA ALA A 104 -11.51 5.94 -9.49
C ALA A 104 -10.75 4.61 -9.46
N ILE A 105 -11.45 3.49 -9.69
CA ILE A 105 -10.86 2.15 -9.70
C ILE A 105 -9.84 1.99 -10.84
N LEU A 106 -10.15 2.48 -12.03
CA LEU A 106 -9.24 2.39 -13.17
C LEU A 106 -7.98 3.22 -12.95
N VAL A 107 -8.11 4.48 -12.53
CA VAL A 107 -6.97 5.39 -12.35
C VAL A 107 -6.08 4.91 -11.21
N MET A 108 -6.65 4.62 -10.04
CA MET A 108 -5.87 4.14 -8.90
C MET A 108 -5.30 2.76 -9.16
N GLY A 109 -6.07 1.84 -9.73
CA GLY A 109 -5.62 0.48 -10.05
C GLY A 109 -4.50 0.47 -11.10
N ALA A 110 -4.68 1.18 -12.21
CA ALA A 110 -3.69 1.24 -13.28
C ALA A 110 -2.39 1.94 -12.83
N SER A 111 -2.50 3.06 -12.11
CA SER A 111 -1.34 3.79 -11.59
C SER A 111 -0.57 2.94 -10.57
N SER A 112 -1.30 2.20 -9.74
CA SER A 112 -0.73 1.28 -8.74
C SER A 112 0.02 0.13 -9.40
N VAL A 113 -0.58 -0.52 -10.39
CA VAL A 113 0.05 -1.61 -11.15
C VAL A 113 1.27 -1.11 -11.91
N ALA A 114 1.19 0.08 -12.52
CA ALA A 114 2.32 0.70 -13.20
C ALA A 114 3.47 1.00 -12.23
N GLY A 115 3.18 1.61 -11.08
CA GLY A 115 4.19 1.89 -10.05
C GLY A 115 4.84 0.63 -9.52
N ALA A 116 4.04 -0.39 -9.21
CA ALA A 116 4.52 -1.69 -8.75
C ALA A 116 5.36 -2.44 -9.79
N PHE A 117 4.98 -2.35 -11.07
CA PHE A 117 5.77 -2.93 -12.16
C PHE A 117 7.12 -2.22 -12.32
N CYS A 118 7.15 -0.90 -12.24
CA CYS A 118 8.39 -0.14 -12.21
C CYS A 118 9.25 -0.49 -10.97
N ALA A 119 8.64 -0.69 -9.79
CA ALA A 119 9.34 -1.16 -8.60
C ALA A 119 9.94 -2.56 -8.78
N TYR A 120 9.22 -3.47 -9.45
CA TYR A 120 9.72 -4.79 -9.83
C TYR A 120 10.91 -4.71 -10.79
N LEU A 121 10.84 -3.87 -11.83
CA LEU A 121 11.95 -3.65 -12.77
C LEU A 121 13.16 -3.05 -12.07
N PHE A 122 12.95 -2.08 -11.18
CA PHE A 122 14.00 -1.50 -10.36
C PHE A 122 14.66 -2.55 -9.46
N GLY A 123 13.84 -3.39 -8.81
CA GLY A 123 14.33 -4.53 -8.04
C GLY A 123 15.17 -5.50 -8.87
N ARG A 124 14.76 -5.78 -10.10
CA ARG A 124 15.51 -6.65 -11.02
C ARG A 124 16.86 -6.05 -11.39
N LEU A 125 16.90 -4.75 -11.70
CA LEU A 125 18.15 -4.03 -11.99
C LEU A 125 19.09 -4.02 -10.78
N VAL A 126 18.55 -3.76 -9.58
CA VAL A 126 19.30 -3.82 -8.32
C VAL A 126 19.81 -5.22 -8.02
N GLY A 127 19.04 -6.26 -8.36
CA GLY A 127 19.41 -7.67 -8.18
C GLY A 127 20.67 -8.08 -8.93
N LEU A 128 20.97 -7.45 -10.07
CA LEU A 128 22.18 -7.68 -10.86
C LEU A 128 23.45 -7.20 -10.14
N MET A 129 23.34 -6.23 -9.24
CA MET A 129 24.47 -5.68 -8.49
C MET A 129 24.56 -6.32 -7.09
N PRO A 130 25.55 -7.18 -6.81
CA PRO A 130 25.59 -7.98 -5.58
C PRO A 130 25.68 -7.13 -4.29
N ILE A 131 26.26 -5.93 -4.37
CA ILE A 131 26.37 -4.98 -3.26
C ILE A 131 24.99 -4.42 -2.89
N PHE A 132 24.25 -3.90 -3.88
CA PHE A 132 22.93 -3.32 -3.67
C PHE A 132 21.88 -4.38 -3.34
N ARG A 133 21.98 -5.57 -3.95
CA ARG A 133 21.15 -6.73 -3.59
C ARG A 133 21.23 -7.05 -2.10
N LYS A 134 22.44 -7.18 -1.55
CA LYS A 134 22.63 -7.46 -0.11
C LYS A 134 22.08 -6.33 0.77
N TRP A 135 22.25 -5.08 0.35
CA TRP A 135 21.76 -3.93 1.09
C TRP A 135 20.23 -3.85 1.12
N VAL A 136 19.57 -4.00 -0.04
CA VAL A 136 18.10 -3.98 -0.13
C VAL A 136 17.49 -5.16 0.60
N LEU A 137 18.02 -6.38 0.46
CA LEU A 137 17.52 -7.54 1.20
C LEU A 137 17.66 -7.35 2.73
N LYS A 138 18.78 -6.77 3.18
CA LYS A 138 18.97 -6.44 4.60
C LYS A 138 17.95 -5.40 5.09
N GLN A 139 17.61 -4.41 4.27
CA GLN A 139 16.66 -3.35 4.62
C GLN A 139 15.21 -3.84 4.59
N SER A 140 14.81 -4.56 3.54
CA SER A 140 13.50 -5.20 3.36
C SER A 140 13.21 -6.28 4.40
N GLY A 141 14.25 -6.79 5.05
CA GLY A 141 14.17 -7.81 6.09
C GLY A 141 14.10 -9.23 5.52
N THR A 142 14.71 -10.18 6.24
CA THR A 142 14.75 -11.61 5.90
C THR A 142 13.37 -12.23 5.73
N HIS A 143 12.35 -11.63 6.34
CA HIS A 143 10.97 -12.07 6.27
C HIS A 143 10.37 -11.94 4.87
N THR A 144 10.59 -10.82 4.19
CA THR A 144 10.04 -10.55 2.85
C THR A 144 10.62 -11.53 1.81
N GLU A 145 11.92 -11.80 1.93
CA GLU A 145 12.61 -12.80 1.12
C GLU A 145 12.02 -14.20 1.36
N GLN A 146 11.90 -14.63 2.62
CA GLN A 146 11.31 -15.94 2.95
C GLN A 146 9.88 -16.11 2.46
N ILE A 147 9.05 -15.06 2.55
CA ILE A 147 7.68 -15.09 2.02
C ILE A 147 7.70 -15.30 0.51
N ILE A 148 8.52 -14.55 -0.22
CA ILE A 148 8.56 -14.65 -1.69
C ILE A 148 9.19 -15.97 -2.12
N THR A 149 10.22 -16.47 -1.44
CA THR A 149 10.80 -17.79 -1.73
C THR A 149 9.81 -18.92 -1.49
N LYS A 150 8.97 -18.82 -0.45
CA LYS A 150 8.00 -19.87 -0.08
C LYS A 150 6.71 -19.81 -0.89
N TYR A 151 6.16 -18.62 -1.12
CA TYR A 151 4.85 -18.42 -1.75
C TYR A 151 4.94 -17.93 -3.19
N GLY A 152 6.11 -17.49 -3.65
CA GLY A 152 6.33 -17.01 -5.02
C GLY A 152 5.34 -15.93 -5.41
N ILE A 153 4.53 -16.25 -6.42
CA ILE A 153 3.51 -15.35 -6.98
C ILE A 153 2.40 -15.06 -5.96
N TRP A 154 2.06 -16.02 -5.10
CA TRP A 154 1.04 -15.85 -4.06
C TRP A 154 1.45 -14.80 -3.02
N ALA A 155 2.75 -14.58 -2.80
CA ALA A 155 3.24 -13.50 -1.95
C ALA A 155 2.74 -12.13 -2.43
N ILE A 156 2.78 -11.91 -3.76
CA ILE A 156 2.34 -10.67 -4.40
C ILE A 156 0.83 -10.53 -4.24
N VAL A 157 0.07 -11.59 -4.49
CA VAL A 157 -1.40 -11.59 -4.34
C VAL A 157 -1.82 -11.26 -2.91
N ILE A 158 -1.23 -11.94 -1.92
CA ILE A 158 -1.51 -11.71 -0.50
C ILE A 158 -1.14 -10.28 -0.11
N SER A 159 0.02 -9.79 -0.55
CA SER A 159 0.46 -8.43 -0.28
C SER A 159 -0.37 -7.35 -0.96
N GLY A 160 -0.99 -7.67 -2.10
CA GLY A 160 -1.84 -6.75 -2.83
C GLY A 160 -3.22 -6.60 -2.20
N LEU A 161 -3.67 -7.58 -1.42
CA LEU A 161 -4.92 -7.55 -0.65
C LEU A 161 -4.75 -7.05 0.79
N THR A 162 -3.57 -7.30 1.39
CA THR A 162 -3.24 -6.85 2.75
C THR A 162 -2.58 -5.47 2.71
N PRO A 163 -2.60 -4.67 3.80
CA PRO A 163 -1.82 -3.44 3.91
C PRO A 163 -0.35 -3.74 4.25
N LEU A 164 0.17 -4.87 3.77
CA LEU A 164 1.60 -5.11 3.75
C LEU A 164 2.26 -4.09 2.81
N PRO A 165 3.56 -3.78 3.00
CA PRO A 165 4.28 -2.85 2.14
C PRO A 165 4.43 -3.45 0.74
N PHE A 166 3.41 -3.22 -0.09
CA PHE A 166 3.28 -3.79 -1.43
C PHE A 166 4.47 -3.45 -2.31
N SER A 167 4.94 -2.21 -2.28
CA SER A 167 6.13 -1.76 -3.00
C SER A 167 7.39 -2.54 -2.61
N THR A 168 7.58 -2.85 -1.31
CA THR A 168 8.72 -3.67 -0.84
C THR A 168 8.67 -5.09 -1.41
N ILE A 169 7.49 -5.71 -1.41
CA ILE A 169 7.30 -7.05 -1.95
C ILE A 169 7.51 -7.07 -3.46
N CYS A 170 7.10 -6.02 -4.17
CA CYS A 170 7.34 -5.88 -5.61
C CYS A 170 8.83 -5.72 -5.94
N THR A 171 9.57 -4.89 -5.20
CA THR A 171 11.02 -4.74 -5.39
C THR A 171 11.76 -6.04 -5.09
N VAL A 172 11.44 -6.73 -4.00
CA VAL A 172 12.11 -8.01 -3.66
C VAL A 172 11.73 -9.11 -4.67
N ALA A 173 10.50 -9.12 -5.19
CA ALA A 173 10.09 -10.00 -6.28
C ALA A 173 10.94 -9.80 -7.56
N GLY A 174 11.33 -8.55 -7.84
CA GLY A 174 12.27 -8.22 -8.90
C GLY A 174 13.69 -8.73 -8.63
N ILE A 175 14.20 -8.54 -7.41
CA ILE A 175 15.52 -9.03 -6.98
C ILE A 175 15.62 -10.55 -7.07
N LEU A 176 14.53 -11.26 -6.76
CA LEU A 176 14.43 -12.71 -6.84
C LEU A 176 14.08 -13.23 -8.25
N GLU A 177 14.08 -12.35 -9.25
CA GLU A 177 13.92 -12.69 -10.66
C GLU A 177 12.63 -13.47 -10.98
N LEU A 178 11.52 -13.18 -10.28
CA LEU A 178 10.22 -13.74 -10.63
C LEU A 178 9.85 -13.38 -12.07
N LYS A 179 9.20 -14.31 -12.78
CA LYS A 179 8.80 -14.10 -14.18
C LYS A 179 7.85 -12.90 -14.31
N ALA A 180 8.20 -11.91 -15.15
CA ALA A 180 7.46 -10.65 -15.28
C ALA A 180 5.96 -10.82 -15.61
N HIS A 181 5.59 -11.81 -16.45
CA HIS A 181 4.18 -12.08 -16.76
C HIS A 181 3.38 -12.57 -15.55
N HIS A 182 3.99 -13.41 -14.71
CA HIS A 182 3.33 -13.86 -13.47
C HIS A 182 3.21 -12.72 -12.45
N PHE A 183 4.23 -11.85 -12.37
CA PHE A 183 4.18 -10.65 -11.55
C PHE A 183 3.03 -9.73 -11.98
N LEU A 184 2.92 -9.43 -13.27
CA LEU A 184 1.87 -8.58 -13.81
C LEU A 184 0.48 -9.15 -13.49
N LEU A 185 0.25 -10.44 -13.75
CA LEU A 185 -1.01 -11.10 -13.41
C LEU A 185 -1.34 -11.00 -11.92
N ALA A 186 -0.36 -11.21 -11.03
CA ALA A 186 -0.58 -11.08 -9.60
C ALA A 186 -0.87 -9.63 -9.17
N SER A 187 -0.21 -8.64 -9.79
CA SER A 187 -0.41 -7.23 -9.48
C SER A 187 -1.81 -6.73 -9.83
N LEU A 188 -2.51 -7.39 -10.77
CA LEU A 188 -3.90 -7.05 -11.11
C LEU A 188 -4.87 -7.20 -9.93
N ILE A 189 -4.50 -7.93 -8.86
CA ILE A 189 -5.27 -8.00 -7.61
C ILE A 189 -5.54 -6.62 -6.98
N ARG A 190 -4.76 -5.61 -7.37
CA ARG A 190 -4.95 -4.23 -6.95
C ARG A 190 -6.29 -3.66 -7.41
N PHE A 191 -6.79 -4.03 -8.58
CA PHE A 191 -8.12 -3.59 -9.05
C PHE A 191 -9.25 -4.09 -8.13
N PRO A 192 -9.36 -5.39 -7.80
CA PRO A 192 -10.28 -5.88 -6.77
C PRO A 192 -10.14 -5.17 -5.43
N ARG A 193 -8.91 -4.91 -4.96
CA ARG A 193 -8.70 -4.15 -3.71
C ARG A 193 -9.32 -2.76 -3.81
N MET A 194 -9.04 -2.00 -4.87
CA MET A 194 -9.61 -0.65 -5.04
C MET A 194 -11.14 -0.70 -5.12
N ALA A 195 -11.70 -1.69 -5.79
CA ALA A 195 -13.16 -1.86 -5.85
C ALA A 195 -13.77 -2.12 -4.45
N ILE A 196 -13.19 -3.02 -3.67
CA ILE A 196 -13.67 -3.33 -2.31
C ILE A 196 -13.60 -2.09 -1.41
N TYR A 197 -12.48 -1.36 -1.44
CA TYR A 197 -12.32 -0.18 -0.60
C TYR A 197 -13.27 0.95 -1.02
N TYR A 198 -13.44 1.19 -2.32
CA TYR A 198 -14.43 2.15 -2.82
C TYR A 198 -15.85 1.83 -2.33
N LEU A 199 -16.25 0.56 -2.37
CA LEU A 199 -17.56 0.11 -1.86
C LEU A 199 -17.69 0.31 -0.35
N ILE A 200 -16.64 0.03 0.42
CA ILE A 200 -16.63 0.26 1.88
C ILE A 200 -16.83 1.74 2.19
N PHE A 201 -16.11 2.64 1.50
CA PHE A 201 -16.22 4.06 1.76
C PHE A 201 -17.55 4.67 1.31
N THR A 202 -18.05 4.30 0.13
CA THR A 202 -19.36 4.76 -0.34
C THR A 202 -20.50 4.21 0.51
N GLY A 203 -20.38 2.94 0.96
CA GLY A 203 -21.31 2.34 1.93
C GLY A 203 -21.29 3.04 3.29
N LEU A 204 -20.11 3.38 3.83
CA LEU A 204 -19.97 4.11 5.10
C LEU A 204 -20.60 5.51 5.06
N ILE A 205 -20.54 6.20 3.93
CA ILE A 205 -21.06 7.57 3.78
C ILE A 205 -22.58 7.57 3.53
N ASN A 206 -23.14 6.57 2.84
CA ASN A 206 -24.60 6.48 2.65
C ASN A 206 -25.37 6.05 3.92
N ILE A 207 -24.67 5.54 4.94
CA ILE A 207 -25.27 5.11 6.21
C ILE A 207 -25.26 6.25 7.26
N GLY A 208 -24.54 7.36 7.02
CA GLY A 208 -24.41 8.49 7.96
C GLY A 208 -24.94 9.81 7.41
#